data_AF-A0A9I9EFB9-F1
#
_entry.id   AF-A0A9I9EFB9-F1
#
_cell.length_a   1.000
_cell.length_b   1.000
_cell.length_c   1.000
_cell.angle_alpha   90.00
_cell.angle_beta   90.00
_cell.angle_gamma   90.00
#
_symmetry.space_group_name_H-M   'P 1'
#
loop_
_entity.id
_entity.type
_entity.pdbx_description
1 polymer ?
#
loop_
_entity_poly.entity_id
_entity_poly.type
_entity_poly.pdbx_seq_one_letter_code
_entity_poly.pdbx_strand_id
1 'polypeptide(L)'
;MVEVIRSVMEFGNEQLKAIADWPKEKHTMEIEMRAQVVKQLQDIPELRSQYRTKLKQILFRSLEAIEGFLSIPTELKLEYCNILLQNNV
;
A
#
# COMPACT_ATOMS: atom_id res chain seq x y z
N MET A 1 16.35 26.80 -24.93
CA MET A 1 15.47 27.25 -23.81
C MET A 1 14.13 26.54 -23.82
N VAL A 2 13.35 26.59 -24.91
CA VAL A 2 12.06 25.87 -25.02
C VAL A 2 12.21 24.36 -24.81
N GLU A 3 13.24 23.73 -25.40
CA GLU A 3 13.47 22.29 -25.22
C GLU A 3 13.84 21.90 -23.78
N VAL A 4 14.59 22.76 -23.09
CA VAL A 4 14.95 22.55 -21.68
C VAL A 4 13.71 22.65 -20.80
N ILE A 5 12.86 23.65 -21.04
CA ILE A 5 11.59 23.81 -20.32
C ILE A 5 10.67 22.60 -20.56
N ARG A 6 10.54 22.16 -21.81
CA ARG A 6 9.75 20.97 -22.17
C ARG A 6 10.26 19.72 -21.43
N SER A 7 11.57 19.48 -21.44
CA SER A 7 12.16 18.31 -20.78
C SER A 7 11.94 18.32 -19.26
N VAL A 8 12.05 19.49 -18.61
CA VAL A 8 11.78 19.62 -17.16
C VAL A 8 10.30 19.38 -16.86
N MET A 9 9.38 19.84 -17.71
CA MET A 9 7.94 19.59 -17.55
C MET A 9 7.58 18.12 -17.74
N GLU A 10 8.17 17.45 -18.74
CA GLU A 10 7.98 16.01 -18.97
C GLU A 10 8.46 15.21 -17.76
N PHE A 11 9.66 15.52 -17.24
CA PHE A 11 10.19 14.89 -16.03
C PHE A 11 9.27 15.11 -14.81
N GLY A 12 8.79 16.34 -14.60
CA GLY A 12 7.86 16.65 -13.51
C GLY A 12 6.55 15.86 -13.60
N ASN A 13 6.00 15.70 -14.80
CA ASN A 13 4.80 14.91 -15.04
C ASN A 13 5.03 13.41 -14.78
N GLU A 14 6.18 12.87 -15.16
CA GLU A 14 6.55 11.49 -14.86
C GLU A 14 6.63 11.23 -13.36
N GLN A 15 7.24 12.15 -12.59
CA GLN A 15 7.30 12.07 -11.13
C GLN A 15 5.90 12.11 -10.50
N LEU A 16 5.05 13.04 -10.95
CA LEU A 16 3.66 13.14 -10.47
C LEU A 16 2.86 11.88 -10.79
N LYS A 17 3.06 11.31 -11.98
CA LYS A 17 2.43 10.05 -12.37
C LYS A 17 2.89 8.90 -11.48
N ALA A 18 4.19 8.79 -11.22
CA ALA A 18 4.71 7.79 -10.29
C ALA A 18 4.12 7.93 -8.87
N ILE A 19 3.96 9.16 -8.37
CA ILE A 19 3.31 9.43 -7.07
C ILE A 19 1.83 9.00 -7.09
N ALA A 20 1.12 9.28 -8.17
CA ALA A 20 -0.28 8.91 -8.33
C ALA A 20 -0.48 7.39 -8.45
N ASP A 21 0.43 6.69 -9.12
CA ASP A 21 0.37 5.25 -9.36
C ASP A 21 0.92 4.42 -8.17
N TRP A 22 1.81 5.00 -7.35
CA TRP A 22 2.45 4.33 -6.20
C TRP A 22 1.50 3.57 -5.27
N PRO A 23 0.33 4.11 -4.86
CA PRO A 23 -0.58 3.38 -3.98
C PRO A 23 -1.09 2.07 -4.63
N LYS A 24 -1.33 2.09 -5.93
CA LYS A 24 -1.80 0.93 -6.69
C LYS A 24 -0.70 -0.12 -6.85
N GLU A 25 0.50 0.31 -7.22
CA GLU A 25 1.66 -0.58 -7.35
C GLU A 25 2.01 -1.23 -6.02
N LYS A 26 2.05 -0.43 -4.95
CA LYS A 26 2.31 -0.91 -3.59
C LYS A 26 1.24 -1.91 -3.14
N HIS A 27 -0.03 -1.64 -3.41
CA HIS A 27 -1.13 -2.55 -3.10
C HIS A 27 -0.98 -3.89 -3.82
N THR A 28 -0.68 -3.88 -5.12
CA THR A 28 -0.44 -5.11 -5.89
C THR A 28 0.75 -5.90 -5.34
N MET A 29 1.88 -5.23 -5.09
CA MET A 29 3.07 -5.88 -4.51
C MET A 29 2.76 -6.50 -3.14
N GLU A 30 1.98 -5.79 -2.32
CA GLU A 30 1.61 -6.28 -1.00
C GLU A 30 0.73 -7.52 -1.07
N ILE A 31 -0.27 -7.56 -1.97
CA ILE A 31 -1.09 -8.75 -2.22
C ILE A 31 -0.21 -9.95 -2.61
N GLU A 32 0.74 -9.76 -3.53
CA GLU A 32 1.63 -10.83 -3.99
C GLU A 32 2.52 -11.35 -2.85
N MET A 33 3.18 -10.46 -2.10
CA MET A 33 4.01 -10.84 -0.96
C MET A 33 3.19 -11.61 0.08
N ARG A 34 1.95 -11.19 0.34
CA ARG A 34 1.06 -11.86 1.28
C ARG A 34 0.69 -13.26 0.83
N ALA A 35 0.37 -13.44 -0.44
CA ALA A 35 0.08 -14.75 -0.99
C ALA A 35 1.29 -15.70 -0.81
N GLN A 36 2.51 -15.20 -1.02
CA GLN A 36 3.74 -15.95 -0.78
C GLN A 36 3.93 -16.30 0.70
N VAL A 37 3.72 -15.35 1.63
CA VAL A 37 3.80 -15.61 3.07
C VAL A 37 2.75 -16.63 3.50
N VAL A 38 1.51 -16.53 3.01
CA VAL A 38 0.44 -17.50 3.28
C VAL A 38 0.83 -18.91 2.84
N LYS A 39 1.44 -19.03 1.65
CA LYS A 39 1.95 -20.30 1.13
C LYS A 39 3.07 -20.84 2.03
N GLN A 40 4.07 -20.03 2.37
CA GLN A 40 5.15 -20.44 3.27
C GLN A 40 4.62 -20.91 4.63
N LEU A 41 3.64 -20.21 5.21
CA LEU A 41 3.01 -20.64 6.45
C LEU A 41 2.31 -21.99 6.33
N GLN A 42 1.72 -22.30 5.17
CA GLN A 42 1.11 -23.62 4.92
C GLN A 42 2.16 -24.71 4.79
N ASP A 43 3.28 -24.39 4.14
CA ASP A 43 4.37 -25.32 3.84
C ASP A 43 5.22 -25.69 5.07
N ILE A 44 5.10 -24.98 6.20
CA ILE A 44 5.77 -25.31 7.47
C ILE A 44 4.93 -26.34 8.26
N PRO A 45 5.33 -27.62 8.32
CA PRO A 45 4.54 -28.67 8.97
C PRO A 45 4.54 -28.57 10.51
N GLU A 46 5.61 -28.06 11.11
CA GLU A 46 5.76 -27.91 12.57
C GLU A 46 4.89 -26.77 13.13
N LEU A 47 4.45 -25.86 12.27
CA LEU A 47 3.67 -24.70 12.67
C LEU A 47 2.23 -25.11 12.95
N ARG A 48 1.85 -25.09 14.24
CA ARG A 48 0.49 -25.44 14.65
C ARG A 48 -0.55 -24.58 13.92
N SER A 49 -1.68 -25.19 13.59
CA SER A 49 -2.80 -24.54 12.89
C SER A 49 -3.23 -23.22 13.55
N GLN A 50 -3.30 -23.18 14.89
CA GLN A 50 -3.66 -21.97 15.63
C GLN A 50 -2.69 -20.81 15.37
N TYR A 51 -1.38 -21.07 15.33
CA TYR A 51 -0.38 -20.04 15.04
C TYR A 51 -0.45 -19.60 13.57
N ARG A 52 -0.68 -20.54 12.64
CA ARG A 52 -0.92 -20.22 11.22
C ARG A 52 -2.10 -19.28 11.05
N THR A 53 -3.22 -19.57 11.71
CA THR A 53 -4.42 -18.72 11.65
C THR A 53 -4.17 -17.34 12.23
N LYS A 54 -3.50 -17.24 13.40
CA LYS A 54 -3.15 -15.94 13.99
C LYS A 54 -2.25 -15.11 13.08
N LEU A 55 -1.23 -15.73 12.50
CA LEU A 55 -0.30 -15.05 11.58
C LEU A 55 -1.01 -14.58 10.31
N LYS A 56 -1.89 -15.40 9.72
CA LYS A 56 -2.74 -14.99 8.60
C LYS A 56 -3.66 -13.83 8.97
N GLN A 57 -4.26 -13.83 10.16
CA GLN A 57 -5.13 -12.75 10.61
C GLN A 57 -4.35 -11.43 10.79
N ILE A 58 -3.16 -11.48 11.39
CA ILE A 58 -2.28 -10.31 11.52
C ILE A 58 -1.92 -9.78 10.14
N LEU A 59 -1.59 -10.69 9.20
CA LEU A 59 -1.36 -10.35 7.82
C LEU A 59 -2.57 -9.57 7.31
N PHE A 60 -3.74 -10.21 7.14
CA PHE A 60 -4.89 -9.63 6.42
C PHE A 60 -5.39 -8.29 6.97
N ARG A 61 -5.32 -8.05 8.29
CA ARG A 61 -5.79 -6.78 8.89
C ARG A 61 -5.17 -5.52 8.27
N SER A 62 -3.89 -5.54 7.90
CA SER A 62 -3.30 -4.34 7.29
C SER A 62 -3.62 -4.19 5.79
N LEU A 63 -3.98 -5.27 5.09
CA LEU A 63 -4.47 -5.19 3.72
C LEU A 63 -5.89 -4.58 3.70
N GLU A 64 -6.77 -5.08 4.57
CA GLU A 64 -8.12 -4.54 4.73
C GLU A 64 -8.11 -3.04 5.05
N ALA A 65 -7.15 -2.59 5.88
CA ALA A 65 -6.95 -1.17 6.18
C ALA A 65 -6.53 -0.36 4.94
N ILE A 66 -5.65 -0.91 4.09
CA ILE A 66 -5.19 -0.27 2.86
C ILE A 66 -6.31 -0.24 1.81
N GLU A 67 -7.01 -1.35 1.62
CA GLU A 67 -8.18 -1.42 0.73
C GLU A 67 -9.26 -0.42 1.18
N GLY A 68 -9.55 -0.37 2.48
CA GLY A 68 -10.45 0.61 3.07
C GLY A 68 -10.01 2.05 2.78
N PHE A 69 -8.73 2.38 3.02
CA PHE A 69 -8.19 3.69 2.70
C PHE A 69 -8.23 4.01 1.20
N LEU A 70 -7.93 3.06 0.31
CA LEU A 70 -7.98 3.28 -1.13
C LEU A 70 -9.40 3.48 -1.64
N SER A 71 -10.40 2.85 -1.02
CA SER A 71 -11.80 2.89 -1.41
C SER A 71 -12.52 4.22 -1.10
N ILE A 72 -12.01 5.03 -0.17
CA ILE A 72 -12.64 6.30 0.21
C ILE A 72 -12.34 7.44 -0.78
N PRO A 73 -13.26 8.41 -0.97
CA PRO A 73 -13.03 9.61 -1.77
C PRO A 73 -11.80 10.40 -1.34
N THR A 74 -11.17 11.11 -2.26
CA THR A 74 -9.93 11.87 -2.02
C THR A 74 -10.09 12.93 -0.94
N GLU A 75 -11.26 13.56 -0.85
CA GLU A 75 -11.58 14.57 0.16
C GLU A 75 -11.54 13.97 1.57
N LEU A 76 -12.09 12.77 1.74
CA LEU A 76 -12.06 12.05 3.03
C LEU A 76 -10.67 11.49 3.34
N LYS A 77 -9.88 11.11 2.33
CA LYS A 77 -8.47 10.71 2.51
C LYS A 77 -7.66 11.84 3.11
N LEU A 78 -7.86 13.07 2.63
CA LEU A 78 -7.16 14.26 3.13
C LEU A 78 -7.52 14.55 4.59
N GLU A 79 -8.82 14.51 4.93
CA GLU A 79 -9.28 14.69 6.30
C GLU A 79 -8.67 13.63 7.25
N TYR A 80 -8.73 12.36 6.83
CA TYR A 80 -8.15 11.23 7.57
C TYR A 80 -6.64 11.40 7.80
N CYS A 81 -5.88 11.75 6.76
CA CYS A 81 -4.45 11.99 6.86
C CYS A 81 -4.13 13.18 7.79
N ASN A 82 -4.89 14.26 7.72
CA ASN A 82 -4.69 15.42 8.58
C ASN A 82 -4.88 15.08 10.06
N ILE A 83 -5.92 14.31 10.40
CA ILE A 83 -6.17 13.86 11.78
C ILE A 83 -5.05 12.93 12.27
N LEU A 84 -4.61 11.98 11.44
CA LEU A 84 -3.48 11.09 11.79
C LEU A 84 -2.20 11.87 12.04
N LEU A 85 -1.91 12.90 11.25
CA LEU A 85 -0.72 13.73 11.42
C LEU A 85 -0.79 14.59 12.68
N GLN A 86 -1.97 15.11 13.04
CA GLN A 86 -2.17 15.88 14.28
C GLN A 86 -2.00 15.03 15.54
N ASN A 87 -2.40 13.75 15.51
CA ASN A 87 -2.30 12.83 16.65
C ASN A 87 -0.87 12.29 16.88
N ASN A 88 0.09 12.62 16.01
CA ASN A 88 1.50 12.23 16.12
C ASN A 88 2.41 13.40 16.53
N VAL A 89 1.85 14.50 17.06
CA VAL A 89 2.56 15.68 17.60
C VAL A 89 2.56 15.66 19.13
#